data_AF-A0A0V1PU97-F1
#
_entry.id   AF-A0A0V1PU97-F1
#
_cell.length_a   1.000
_cell.length_b   1.000
_cell.length_c   1.000
_cell.angle_alpha   90.00
_cell.angle_beta   90.00
_cell.angle_gamma   90.00
#
_symmetry.space_group_name_H-M   'P 1'
#
loop_
_entity.id
_entity.type
_entity.pdbx_description
1 polymer ?
#
loop_
_entity_poly.entity_id
_entity_poly.type
_entity_poly.pdbx_seq_one_letter_code
_entity_poly.pdbx_strand_id
1 'polypeptide(L)'
;MSTSTPVSPIEHSKRSNHSFLSIEMIQEKFSPKTIKDFKFALSGSIVMILILFHYAWIMKRLIMNRYLSIWWIITYFGIFGANVLTLGYVLLFVLYPIIYKEEIEQDRIPNSKKEE
;
A
#
# COMPACT_ATOMS: atom_id res chain seq x y z
N MET A 1 -26.22 -20.93 74.57
CA MET A 1 -26.78 -20.63 73.24
C MET A 1 -25.69 -19.94 72.43
N SER A 2 -25.12 -20.66 71.47
CA SER A 2 -23.94 -20.25 70.71
C SER A 2 -24.34 -19.34 69.54
N THR A 3 -23.68 -18.18 69.42
CA THR A 3 -23.87 -17.22 68.33
C THR A 3 -23.04 -17.65 67.11
N SER A 4 -23.68 -18.07 66.02
CA SER A 4 -23.03 -18.35 64.74
C SER A 4 -23.05 -17.10 63.85
N THR A 5 -21.88 -16.54 63.58
CA THR A 5 -21.65 -15.51 62.57
C THR A 5 -21.66 -16.14 61.17
N PRO A 6 -22.38 -15.58 60.18
CA PRO A 6 -22.32 -16.06 58.80
C PRO A 6 -21.11 -15.46 58.06
N VAL A 7 -20.19 -16.32 57.63
CA VAL A 7 -19.06 -15.98 56.75
C VAL A 7 -19.58 -15.85 55.31
N SER A 8 -19.33 -14.71 54.67
CA SER A 8 -19.65 -14.48 53.26
C SER A 8 -18.64 -15.19 52.34
N PRO A 9 -19.07 -15.82 51.22
CA PRO A 9 -18.15 -16.46 50.29
C PRO A 9 -17.45 -15.41 49.42
N ILE A 10 -16.12 -15.46 49.39
CA ILE A 10 -15.27 -14.65 48.53
C ILE A 10 -15.47 -15.12 47.09
N GLU A 11 -16.01 -14.25 46.25
CA GLU A 11 -16.22 -14.47 44.83
C GLU A 11 -14.86 -14.55 44.12
N HIS A 12 -14.51 -15.74 43.61
CA HIS A 12 -13.35 -15.93 42.75
C HIS A 12 -13.58 -15.20 41.42
N SER A 13 -13.01 -14.01 41.29
CA SER A 13 -12.94 -13.25 40.05
C SER A 13 -12.30 -14.09 38.94
N LYS A 14 -13.16 -14.54 38.02
CA LYS A 14 -12.82 -15.29 36.82
C LYS A 14 -12.06 -14.34 35.88
N ARG A 15 -10.72 -14.36 35.96
CA ARG A 15 -9.82 -13.59 35.10
C ARG A 15 -10.14 -13.91 33.64
N SER A 16 -10.78 -12.95 32.99
CA SER A 16 -11.25 -13.03 31.61
C SER A 16 -10.09 -13.02 30.62
N ASN A 17 -10.26 -13.83 29.57
CA ASN A 17 -9.39 -13.94 28.40
C ASN A 17 -9.22 -12.59 27.69
N HIS A 18 -8.14 -11.87 27.99
CA HIS A 18 -7.81 -10.59 27.35
C HIS A 18 -7.06 -10.72 26.01
N SER A 19 -6.75 -11.93 25.57
CA SER A 19 -5.96 -12.20 24.35
C SER A 19 -6.79 -12.24 23.06
N PHE A 20 -8.11 -12.37 23.14
CA PHE A 20 -8.97 -12.43 21.94
C PHE A 20 -9.26 -11.03 21.38
N LEU A 21 -9.45 -10.05 22.27
CA LEU A 21 -9.72 -8.65 21.90
C LEU A 21 -8.53 -7.95 21.24
N SER A 22 -7.30 -8.34 21.54
CA SER A 22 -6.12 -7.79 20.87
C SER A 22 -5.98 -8.28 19.43
N ILE A 23 -6.37 -9.52 19.12
CA ILE A 23 -6.33 -10.04 17.75
C ILE A 23 -7.46 -9.42 16.91
N GLU A 24 -8.66 -9.29 17.48
CA GLU A 24 -9.81 -8.69 16.79
C GLU A 24 -9.62 -7.18 16.53
N MET A 25 -9.04 -6.43 17.48
CA MET A 25 -8.67 -5.02 17.26
C MET A 25 -7.53 -4.82 16.26
N ILE A 26 -6.60 -5.78 16.13
CA ILE A 26 -5.57 -5.74 15.08
C ILE A 26 -6.21 -6.04 13.72
N GLN A 27 -7.19 -6.94 13.68
CA GLN A 27 -7.91 -7.32 12.46
C GLN A 27 -8.83 -6.20 11.96
N GLU A 28 -9.43 -5.41 12.86
CA GLU A 28 -10.28 -4.26 12.53
C GLU A 28 -9.49 -3.04 12.03
N LYS A 29 -8.17 -2.96 12.30
CA LYS A 29 -7.30 -1.89 11.80
C LYS A 29 -6.73 -2.10 10.40
N PHE A 30 -6.89 -3.27 9.80
CA PHE A 30 -6.64 -3.45 8.36
C PHE A 30 -7.84 -2.95 7.58
N SER A 31 -8.03 -1.63 7.58
CA SER A 31 -8.97 -0.98 6.69
C SER A 31 -8.65 -1.42 5.24
N PRO A 32 -9.67 -1.78 4.42
CA PRO A 32 -9.46 -2.16 3.04
C PRO A 32 -8.70 -1.08 2.24
N LYS A 33 -8.74 0.18 2.71
CA LYS A 33 -7.97 1.30 2.19
C LYS A 33 -6.46 1.13 2.38
N THR A 34 -6.01 0.72 3.56
CA THR A 34 -4.58 0.48 3.84
C THR A 34 -4.00 -0.63 2.97
N ILE A 35 -4.80 -1.66 2.65
CA ILE A 35 -4.37 -2.75 1.77
C ILE A 35 -4.22 -2.27 0.32
N LYS A 36 -5.12 -1.41 -0.15
CA LYS A 36 -5.06 -0.77 -1.48
C LYS A 36 -3.83 0.14 -1.58
N ASP A 37 -3.61 0.99 -0.58
CA ASP A 37 -2.44 1.87 -0.50
C ASP A 37 -1.13 1.08 -0.48
N PHE A 38 -1.08 -0.03 0.27
CA PHE A 38 0.08 -0.92 0.30
C PHE A 38 0.34 -1.57 -1.05
N LYS A 39 -0.71 -2.04 -1.76
CA LYS A 39 -0.58 -2.59 -3.11
C LYS A 39 -0.08 -1.55 -4.11
N PHE A 40 -0.60 -0.33 -4.04
CA PHE A 40 -0.14 0.76 -4.89
C PHE A 40 1.31 1.12 -4.58
N ALA A 41 1.67 1.28 -3.31
CA ALA A 41 3.04 1.55 -2.87
C ALA A 41 4.03 0.45 -3.30
N LEU A 42 3.64 -0.82 -3.15
CA LEU A 42 4.44 -1.96 -3.57
C LEU A 42 4.66 -1.96 -5.08
N SER A 43 3.60 -1.72 -5.86
CA SER A 43 3.69 -1.64 -7.32
C SER A 43 4.56 -0.46 -7.78
N GLY A 44 4.41 0.71 -7.16
CA GLY A 44 5.25 1.89 -7.43
C GLY A 44 6.71 1.66 -7.06
N SER A 45 6.96 0.94 -5.96
CA SER A 45 8.31 0.55 -5.54
C SER A 45 8.99 -0.34 -6.58
N ILE A 46 8.29 -1.35 -7.10
CA ILE A 46 8.81 -2.22 -8.18
C ILE A 46 9.15 -1.40 -9.43
N VAL A 47 8.27 -0.48 -9.82
CA VAL A 47 8.51 0.42 -10.96
C VAL A 47 9.76 1.28 -10.73
N MET A 48 9.91 1.84 -9.53
CA MET A 48 11.10 2.63 -9.18
C MET A 48 12.38 1.81 -9.25
N ILE A 49 12.39 0.58 -8.75
CA ILE A 49 13.54 -0.32 -8.82
C ILE A 49 13.93 -0.60 -10.28
N LEU A 50 12.95 -0.84 -11.16
CA LEU A 50 13.20 -1.05 -12.59
C LEU A 50 13.81 0.18 -13.25
N ILE A 51 13.33 1.38 -12.93
CA ILE A 51 13.88 2.64 -13.43
C ILE A 51 15.33 2.82 -12.97
N LEU A 52 15.61 2.62 -11.67
CA LEU A 52 16.95 2.70 -11.10
C LEU A 52 17.91 1.70 -11.77
N PHE A 53 17.45 0.47 -11.99
CA PHE A 53 18.26 -0.57 -12.64
C PHE A 53 18.56 -0.22 -14.10
N HIS A 54 17.56 0.24 -14.86
CA HIS A 54 17.75 0.69 -16.24
C HIS A 54 18.72 1.87 -16.32
N TYR A 55 18.59 2.85 -15.42
CA TYR A 55 19.51 3.96 -15.33
C TYR A 55 20.95 3.50 -15.03
N ALA A 56 21.13 2.64 -14.02
CA ALA A 56 22.43 2.07 -13.67
C ALA A 56 23.05 1.30 -14.84
N TRP A 57 22.25 0.60 -15.63
CA TRP A 57 22.70 -0.11 -16.82
C TRP A 57 23.20 0.85 -17.92
N ILE A 58 22.51 1.96 -18.15
CA ILE A 58 22.96 3.01 -19.08
C ILE A 58 24.29 3.61 -18.60
N MET A 59 24.39 3.95 -17.32
CA MET A 59 25.63 4.47 -16.73
C MET A 59 26.77 3.47 -16.85
N LYS A 60 26.52 2.17 -16.63
CA LYS A 60 27.51 1.11 -16.85
C LYS A 60 27.99 1.09 -18.31
N ARG A 61 27.10 1.21 -19.30
CA ARG A 61 27.47 1.27 -20.71
C ARG A 61 28.32 2.51 -21.03
N LEU A 62 27.97 3.67 -20.47
CA LEU A 62 28.73 4.91 -20.66
C LEU A 62 30.15 4.81 -20.09
N ILE A 63 30.31 4.16 -18.94
CA ILE A 63 31.62 3.96 -18.30
C ILE A 63 32.47 2.93 -19.07
N MET A 64 31.87 1.81 -19.51
CA MET A 64 32.60 0.77 -20.25
C MET A 64 33.02 1.22 -21.66
N ASN A 65 32.20 2.03 -22.34
CA ASN A 65 32.48 2.51 -23.69
C ASN A 65 32.75 4.01 -23.71
N ARG A 66 34.01 4.37 -23.48
CA ARG A 66 34.50 5.76 -23.43
C ARG A 66 34.34 6.55 -24.74
N TYR A 67 34.14 5.87 -25.88
CA TYR A 67 33.97 6.47 -27.21
C TYR A 67 32.56 6.31 -27.77
N LEU A 68 31.54 6.22 -26.92
CA LEU A 68 30.15 6.21 -27.36
C LEU A 68 29.80 7.51 -28.09
N SER A 69 29.34 7.38 -29.34
CA SER A 69 28.87 8.53 -30.12
C SER A 69 27.68 9.20 -29.45
N ILE A 70 27.60 10.52 -29.56
CA ILE A 70 26.57 11.36 -28.94
C ILE A 70 25.15 10.88 -29.29
N TRP A 71 24.94 10.38 -30.51
CA TRP A 71 23.66 9.85 -30.98
C TRP A 71 23.20 8.62 -30.20
N TRP A 72 24.13 7.75 -29.82
CA TRP A 72 23.82 6.59 -28.97
C TRP A 72 23.45 7.02 -27.57
N ILE A 73 24.12 8.01 -27.00
CA ILE A 73 23.81 8.56 -25.68
C ILE A 73 22.39 9.13 -25.67
N ILE A 74 22.06 9.96 -26.67
CA ILE A 74 20.71 10.51 -26.84
C ILE A 74 19.68 9.39 -26.96
N THR A 75 19.99 8.33 -27.72
CA THR A 75 19.08 7.19 -27.89
C THR A 75 18.86 6.44 -26.57
N TYR A 76 19.90 6.17 -25.79
CA TYR A 76 19.76 5.51 -24.48
C TYR A 76 18.91 6.33 -23.51
N PHE A 77 19.16 7.64 -23.41
CA PHE A 77 18.38 8.51 -22.55
C PHE A 77 16.95 8.74 -23.08
N GLY A 78 16.76 8.77 -24.39
CA GLY A 78 15.44 8.85 -25.02
C GLY A 78 14.59 7.61 -24.72
N ILE A 79 15.16 6.41 -24.88
CA ILE A 79 14.49 5.15 -24.53
C ILE A 79 14.20 5.09 -23.03
N PHE A 80 15.14 5.55 -22.19
CA PHE A 80 14.92 5.63 -20.75
C PHE A 80 13.75 6.56 -20.41
N GLY A 81 13.73 7.78 -20.95
CA GLY A 81 12.64 8.73 -20.74
C GLY A 81 11.29 8.18 -21.20
N ALA A 82 11.24 7.56 -22.39
CA ALA A 82 10.01 6.94 -22.90
C ALA A 82 9.53 5.80 -21.99
N ASN A 83 10.44 4.99 -21.45
CA ASN A 83 10.09 3.94 -20.48
C ASN A 83 9.54 4.52 -19.18
N VAL A 84 10.17 5.57 -18.63
CA VAL A 84 9.68 6.23 -17.41
C VAL A 84 8.28 6.80 -17.61
N LEU A 85 8.04 7.48 -18.74
CA LEU A 85 6.72 8.02 -19.09
C LEU A 85 5.68 6.91 -19.26
N THR A 86 6.04 5.82 -19.94
CA THR A 86 5.14 4.67 -20.17
C THR A 86 4.79 3.98 -18.85
N LEU A 87 5.78 3.71 -18.00
CA LEU A 87 5.58 3.10 -16.68
C LEU A 87 4.74 4.00 -15.77
N GLY A 88 5.01 5.31 -15.76
CA GLY A 88 4.20 6.29 -15.03
C GLY A 88 2.76 6.30 -15.52
N TYR A 89 2.55 6.30 -16.85
CA TYR A 89 1.22 6.24 -17.45
C TYR A 89 0.48 4.96 -17.03
N VAL A 90 1.11 3.79 -17.09
CA VAL A 90 0.50 2.53 -16.65
C VAL A 90 0.17 2.57 -15.16
N LEU A 91 1.05 3.10 -14.31
CA LEU A 91 0.80 3.18 -12.87
C LEU A 91 -0.39 4.09 -12.54
N LEU A 92 -0.48 5.27 -13.17
CA LEU A 92 -1.50 6.29 -12.91
C LEU A 92 -2.83 6.04 -13.62
N PHE A 93 -2.83 5.57 -14.87
CA PHE A 93 -4.05 5.45 -15.68
C PHE A 93 -4.59 4.03 -15.76
N VAL A 94 -3.77 3.02 -15.49
CA VAL A 94 -4.21 1.61 -15.50
C VAL A 94 -4.30 1.09 -14.08
N LEU A 95 -3.22 1.21 -13.29
CA LEU A 95 -3.15 0.56 -11.99
C LEU A 95 -3.94 1.31 -10.90
N TYR A 96 -3.87 2.64 -10.88
CA TYR A 96 -4.66 3.46 -9.96
C TYR A 96 -6.17 3.19 -10.05
N PRO A 97 -6.84 3.26 -11.22
CA PRO A 97 -8.27 2.97 -11.27
C PRO A 97 -8.60 1.50 -10.96
N ILE A 98 -7.71 0.54 -11.24
CA ILE A 98 -7.92 -0.87 -10.85
C ILE A 98 -7.91 -1.04 -9.33
N ILE A 99 -7.00 -0.35 -8.63
CA ILE A 99 -6.83 -0.46 -7.18
C ILE A 99 -7.92 0.33 -6.43
N TYR A 100 -8.30 1.51 -6.95
CA TYR A 100 -9.25 2.43 -6.32
C TYR A 100 -10.65 2.44 -6.97
N LYS A 101 -11.01 1.45 -7.80
CA LYS A 101 -12.29 1.43 -8.54
C LYS A 101 -13.50 1.72 -7.65
N GLU A 102 -13.51 1.14 -6.45
CA GLU A 102 -14.62 1.24 -5.49
C GLU A 102 -14.75 2.65 -4.90
N GLU A 103 -13.63 3.38 -4.76
CA GLU A 103 -13.62 4.76 -4.25
C GLU A 103 -14.02 5.74 -5.35
N ILE A 104 -13.55 5.50 -6.59
CA ILE A 104 -13.89 6.31 -7.78
C ILE A 104 -15.39 6.20 -8.12
N GLU A 105 -15.98 5.02 -7.95
CA GLU A 105 -17.43 4.81 -8.16
C GLU A 105 -18.27 5.42 -7.04
N GLN A 106 -17.78 5.42 -5.80
CA GLN A 106 -18.46 6.02 -4.66
C GLN A 106 -18.48 7.55 -4.73
N ASP A 107 -17.40 8.18 -5.21
CA ASP A 107 -17.34 9.63 -5.49
C ASP A 107 -18.17 10.04 -6.72
N ARG A 108 -18.48 9.08 -7.62
CA ARG A 108 -19.35 9.30 -8.79
C ARG A 108 -20.84 9.23 -8.49
N ILE A 109 -21.27 8.78 -7.31
CA ILE A 109 -22.68 8.80 -6.90
C ILE A 109 -22.96 10.20 -6.30
N PRO A 110 -23.55 11.12 -7.06
CA PRO A 110 -23.88 12.43 -6.53
C PRO A 110 -25.10 12.25 -5.62
N ASN A 111 -24.96 12.61 -4.34
CA ASN A 111 -25.88 13.47 -3.58
C ASN A 111 -27.37 13.53 -4.00
N SER A 112 -28.03 12.40 -4.31
CA SER A 112 -29.42 12.37 -4.81
C SER A 112 -30.39 11.65 -3.88
N LYS A 113 -30.00 11.36 -2.63
CA LYS A 113 -30.86 10.71 -1.62
C LYS A 113 -30.76 11.32 -0.23
N LYS A 114 -30.59 12.64 -0.11
CA LYS A 114 -30.68 13.35 1.18
C LYS A 114 -31.78 14.41 1.24
N GLU A 115 -32.58 14.55 0.19
CA GLU A 115 -33.74 15.45 0.16
C GLU A 115 -34.91 14.74 -0.52
N GLU A 116 -35.61 13.88 0.24
CA GLU A 116 -37.03 13.56 0.04
C GLU A 116 -37.63 13.04 1.34
#